data_AF-A0A535PLQ7-F1
#
_entry.id   AF-A0A535PLQ7-F1
#
_cell.length_a   1.000
_cell.length_b   1.000
_cell.length_c   1.000
_cell.angle_alpha   90.00
_cell.angle_beta   90.00
_cell.angle_gamma   90.00
#
_symmetry.space_group_name_H-M   'P 1'
#
loop_
_entity.id
_entity.type
_entity.pdbx_description
1 polymer ?
#
loop_
_entity_poly.entity_id
_entity_poly.type
_entity_poly.pdbx_seq_one_letter_code
_entity_poly.pdbx_strand_id
1 'polypeptide(L)'
;MADWTPDEALASLQLGLARLWDRAASALAAGHEQVAGLALRRRQVLLHELDNLSQLVAAEASNARMMSRIEAAARLLEATLAEVSRTGQPQPREPVVLDLDPAVQSDMHQLRAQLRNDLRRRPDEERRKEERDG
;
A
#
# COMPACT_ATOMS: atom_id res chain seq x y z
N MET A 1 2.63 24.26 10.04
CA MET A 1 2.63 22.78 10.12
C MET A 1 1.44 22.40 10.97
N ALA A 2 0.67 21.38 10.61
CA ALA A 2 -0.44 20.94 11.45
C ALA A 2 0.15 20.31 12.72
N ASP A 3 -0.33 20.74 13.90
CA ASP A 3 0.03 20.13 15.19
C ASP A 3 -0.69 18.79 15.30
N TRP A 4 -0.14 17.76 14.67
CA TRP A 4 -0.63 16.39 14.86
C TRP A 4 -0.04 15.80 16.14
N THR A 5 -0.90 15.16 16.92
CA THR A 5 -0.46 14.26 17.98
C THR A 5 0.19 13.00 17.38
N PRO A 6 1.05 12.29 18.13
CA PRO A 6 1.64 11.03 17.66
C PRO A 6 0.60 10.01 17.18
N ASP A 7 -0.56 9.95 17.84
CA ASP A 7 -1.66 9.03 17.49
C ASP A 7 -2.33 9.41 16.17
N GLU A 8 -2.62 10.69 15.94
CA GLU A 8 -3.20 11.17 14.67
C GLU A 8 -2.23 10.94 13.50
N ALA A 9 -0.95 11.16 13.74
CA ALA A 9 0.07 10.97 12.74
C ALA A 9 0.29 9.47 12.42
N LEU A 10 0.17 8.59 13.43
CA LEU A 10 0.16 7.13 13.25
C LEU A 10 -1.07 6.66 12.44
N ALA A 11 -2.26 7.17 12.77
CA ALA A 11 -3.49 6.86 12.03
C ALA A 11 -3.40 7.29 10.55
N SER A 12 -2.79 8.45 10.28
CA SER A 12 -2.52 8.94 8.93
C SER A 12 -1.60 7.99 8.14
N LEU A 13 -0.55 7.47 8.77
CA LEU A 13 0.34 6.47 8.16
C LEU A 13 -0.40 5.14 7.87
N GLN A 14 -1.23 4.67 8.79
CA GLN A 14 -2.05 3.46 8.58
C GLN A 14 -3.03 3.62 7.41
N LEU A 15 -3.66 4.79 7.27
CA LEU A 15 -4.51 5.11 6.13
C LEU A 15 -3.70 5.12 4.82
N GLY A 16 -2.48 5.66 4.86
CA GLY A 16 -1.54 5.64 3.73
C GLY A 16 -1.20 4.22 3.26
N LEU A 17 -0.97 3.30 4.21
CA LEU A 17 -0.73 1.89 3.89
C LEU A 17 -1.91 1.24 3.18
N ALA A 18 -3.13 1.45 3.66
CA ALA A 18 -4.34 0.93 3.03
C ALA A 18 -4.46 1.42 1.58
N ARG A 19 -4.25 2.73 1.36
CA ARG A 19 -4.29 3.33 0.02
C ARG A 19 -3.24 2.75 -0.94
N LEU A 20 -2.04 2.44 -0.45
CA LEU A 20 -1.00 1.80 -1.26
C LEU A 20 -1.39 0.38 -1.68
N TRP A 21 -2.08 -0.36 -0.81
CA TRP A 21 -2.62 -1.69 -1.15
C TRP A 21 -3.69 -1.60 -2.22
N ASP A 22 -4.68 -0.70 -2.04
CA ASP A 22 -5.76 -0.52 -3.00
C ASP A 22 -5.24 -0.07 -4.37
N ARG A 23 -4.20 0.76 -4.38
CA ARG A 23 -3.54 1.20 -5.61
C ARG A 23 -2.76 0.06 -6.28
N ALA A 24 -2.10 -0.80 -5.51
CA ALA A 24 -1.46 -2.00 -6.04
C ALA A 24 -2.50 -2.97 -6.64
N ALA A 25 -3.62 -3.18 -5.96
CA ALA A 25 -4.73 -4.00 -6.44
C ALA A 25 -5.29 -3.45 -7.76
N SER A 26 -5.56 -2.14 -7.81
CA SER A 26 -6.07 -1.46 -9.00
C SER A 26 -5.09 -1.53 -10.17
N ALA A 27 -3.79 -1.35 -9.90
CA ALA A 27 -2.74 -1.47 -10.92
C ALA A 27 -2.62 -2.91 -11.46
N LEU A 28 -2.69 -3.92 -10.59
CA LEU A 28 -2.71 -5.33 -11.01
C LEU A 28 -3.93 -5.66 -11.87
N ALA A 29 -5.12 -5.20 -11.47
CA ALA A 29 -6.33 -5.39 -12.25
C ALA A 29 -6.24 -4.74 -13.65
N ALA A 30 -5.50 -3.64 -13.77
CA ALA A 30 -5.20 -2.97 -15.03
C ALA A 30 -4.01 -3.56 -15.81
N GLY A 31 -3.35 -4.62 -15.31
CA GLY A 31 -2.17 -5.22 -15.94
C GLY A 31 -0.87 -4.43 -15.77
N HIS A 32 -0.86 -3.41 -14.91
CA HIS A 32 0.30 -2.55 -14.64
C HIS A 32 1.17 -3.13 -13.53
N GLU A 33 1.87 -4.24 -13.80
CA GLU A 33 2.63 -4.97 -12.77
C GLU A 33 3.75 -4.13 -12.11
N GLN A 34 4.43 -3.27 -12.89
CA GLN A 34 5.49 -2.39 -12.37
C GLN A 34 4.92 -1.39 -11.35
N VAL A 35 3.75 -0.81 -11.64
CA VAL A 35 3.08 0.15 -10.74
C VAL A 35 2.63 -0.55 -9.46
N ALA A 36 2.12 -1.78 -9.58
CA ALA A 36 1.75 -2.58 -8.43
C ALA A 36 2.94 -2.97 -7.54
N GLY A 37 4.02 -3.50 -8.15
CA GLY A 37 5.25 -3.84 -7.43
C GLY A 37 5.86 -2.64 -6.72
N LEU A 38 5.85 -1.48 -7.38
CA LEU A 38 6.30 -0.23 -6.78
C LEU A 38 5.45 0.18 -5.57
N ALA A 39 4.12 0.15 -5.71
CA ALA A 39 3.20 0.47 -4.61
C ALA A 39 3.41 -0.46 -3.40
N LEU A 40 3.64 -1.75 -3.63
CA LEU A 40 3.88 -2.74 -2.56
C LEU A 40 5.26 -2.61 -1.91
N ARG A 41 6.32 -2.37 -2.69
CA ARG A 41 7.65 -2.09 -2.13
C ARG A 41 7.62 -0.92 -1.15
N ARG A 42 6.84 0.11 -1.49
CA ARG A 42 6.67 1.28 -0.63
C ARG A 42 5.79 1.02 0.57
N ARG A 43 4.75 0.19 0.43
CA ARG A 43 3.97 -0.32 1.56
C ARG A 43 4.87 -1.05 2.56
N GLN A 44 5.81 -1.87 2.08
CA GLN A 44 6.78 -2.58 2.93
C GLN A 44 7.72 -1.63 3.69
N VAL A 45 8.24 -0.59 3.03
CA VAL A 45 9.04 0.45 3.72
C VAL A 45 8.24 1.11 4.85
N LEU A 46 6.99 1.49 4.60
CA LEU A 46 6.15 2.13 5.61
C LEU A 46 5.73 1.17 6.73
N LEU A 47 5.53 -0.11 6.45
CA LEU A 47 5.31 -1.13 7.48
C LEU A 47 6.53 -1.27 8.40
N HIS A 48 7.73 -1.27 7.83
CA HIS A 48 8.96 -1.28 8.63
C HIS A 48 9.11 -0.01 9.48
N GLU A 49 8.73 1.15 8.94
CA GLU A 49 8.71 2.40 9.70
C GLU A 49 7.70 2.39 10.85
N LEU A 50 6.51 1.81 10.64
CA LEU A 50 5.53 1.62 11.70
C LEU A 50 6.02 0.65 12.78
N ASP A 51 6.70 -0.43 12.39
CA ASP A 51 7.29 -1.36 13.35
C ASP A 51 8.35 -0.65 14.22
N ASN A 52 9.24 0.13 13.59
CA ASN A 52 10.21 0.96 14.31
C ASN A 52 9.54 1.98 15.24
N LEU A 53 8.45 2.61 14.80
CA LEU A 53 7.67 3.52 15.64
C LEU A 53 7.01 2.79 16.83
N SER A 54 6.51 1.58 16.61
CA SER A 54 5.93 0.75 17.67
C SER A 54 6.97 0.40 18.75
N GLN A 55 8.22 0.13 18.34
CA GLN A 55 9.33 -0.11 19.25
C GLN A 55 9.72 1.15 20.03
N LEU A 56 9.66 2.33 19.40
CA LEU A 56 9.91 3.61 20.07
C LEU A 56 8.83 3.93 21.13
N VAL A 57 7.56 3.64 20.83
CA VAL A 57 6.45 3.77 21.79
C VAL A 57 6.67 2.81 22.96
N ALA A 58 7.00 1.54 22.69
CA ALA A 58 7.28 0.55 23.73
C ALA A 58 8.51 0.91 24.59
N ALA A 59 9.46 1.65 24.03
CA ALA A 59 10.65 2.14 24.73
C ALA A 59 10.43 3.50 25.43
N GLU A 60 9.19 4.00 25.50
CA GLU A 60 8.82 5.29 26.10
C GLU A 60 9.67 6.46 25.56
N ALA A 61 9.99 6.42 24.26
CA ALA A 61 10.78 7.45 23.61
C ALA A 61 10.07 8.82 23.71
N SER A 62 10.86 9.89 23.76
CA SER A 62 10.30 11.25 23.85
C SER A 62 9.40 11.59 22.65
N ASN A 63 8.34 12.37 22.89
CA ASN A 63 7.41 12.81 21.83
C ASN A 63 8.14 13.48 20.65
N ALA A 64 9.19 14.26 20.91
CA ALA A 64 10.00 14.87 19.86
C ALA A 64 10.67 13.83 18.94
N ARG A 65 11.21 12.74 19.50
CA ARG A 65 11.84 11.65 18.75
C ARG A 65 10.81 10.86 17.95
N MET A 66 9.64 10.59 18.54
CA MET A 66 8.52 9.93 17.84
C MET A 66 8.03 10.78 16.67
N MET A 67 7.73 12.06 16.89
CA MET A 67 7.25 12.97 15.85
C MET A 67 8.24 13.13 14.69
N SER A 68 9.54 13.28 14.97
CA SER A 68 10.56 13.36 13.91
C SER A 68 10.57 12.12 13.01
N ARG A 69 10.36 10.93 13.59
CA ARG A 69 10.32 9.68 12.83
C ARG A 69 9.02 9.55 12.02
N ILE A 70 7.90 9.97 12.60
CA ILE A 70 6.61 10.01 11.89
C ILE A 70 6.66 10.97 10.70
N GLU A 71 7.24 12.16 10.87
CA GLU A 71 7.42 13.12 9.77
C GLU A 71 8.29 12.55 8.65
N ALA A 72 9.36 11.83 9.00
CA ALA A 72 10.21 11.18 7.99
C ALA A 72 9.43 10.13 7.19
N ALA A 73 8.63 9.30 7.87
CA ALA A 73 7.77 8.32 7.22
C ALA A 73 6.69 8.98 6.34
N ALA A 74 6.08 10.07 6.79
CA ALA A 74 5.10 10.84 6.02
C ALA A 74 5.72 11.44 4.75
N ARG A 75 6.93 12.02 4.83
CA ARG A 75 7.64 12.55 3.65
C ARG A 75 8.00 11.45 2.65
N LEU A 76 8.41 10.27 3.14
CA LEU A 76 8.66 9.10 2.30
C LEU A 76 7.38 8.65 1.57
N LEU A 77 6.23 8.66 2.26
CA LEU A 77 4.92 8.36 1.68
C LEU A 77 4.52 9.39 0.61
N GLU A 78 4.68 10.69 0.87
CA GLU A 78 4.33 11.75 -0.10
C GLU A 78 5.20 11.70 -1.35
N ALA A 79 6.53 11.61 -1.20
CA ALA A 79 7.46 11.49 -2.33
C ALA A 79 7.14 10.25 -3.18
N THR A 80 6.78 9.16 -2.50
CA THR A 80 6.30 7.93 -3.11
C THR A 80 5.03 8.13 -3.94
N LEU A 81 3.97 8.70 -3.35
CA LEU A 81 2.69 8.90 -4.03
C LEU A 81 2.83 9.82 -5.24
N ALA A 82 3.69 10.83 -5.14
CA ALA A 82 4.05 11.69 -6.26
C ALA A 82 4.74 10.91 -7.39
N GLU A 83 5.63 9.97 -7.06
CA GLU A 83 6.34 9.16 -8.06
C GLU A 83 5.44 8.08 -8.71
N VAL A 84 4.57 7.39 -7.95
CA VAL A 84 3.55 6.49 -8.55
C VAL A 84 2.60 7.26 -9.48
N SER A 85 2.35 8.54 -9.20
CA SER A 85 1.47 9.36 -10.05
C SER A 85 2.18 9.83 -11.33
N ARG A 86 3.52 9.88 -11.35
CA ARG A 86 4.31 10.15 -12.57
C ARG A 86 4.45 8.94 -13.49
N THR A 87 4.34 7.71 -12.97
CA THR A 87 4.44 6.47 -13.77
C THR A 87 3.21 6.17 -14.63
N GLY A 88 2.28 7.12 -14.83
CA GLY A 88 1.26 7.06 -15.88
C GLY A 88 1.80 7.36 -17.30
N GLN A 89 3.10 7.58 -17.43
CA GLN A 89 3.81 7.74 -18.69
C GLN A 89 3.97 6.38 -19.39
N PRO A 90 4.08 6.35 -20.73
CA PRO A 90 4.14 5.11 -21.50
C PRO A 90 5.22 4.18 -20.96
N GLN A 91 4.84 2.91 -20.79
CA GLN A 91 5.67 1.83 -20.29
C GLN A 91 7.03 1.86 -21.03
N PRO A 92 8.18 1.82 -20.32
CA PRO A 92 9.46 1.71 -21.00
C PRO A 92 9.45 0.50 -21.94
N ARG A 93 10.01 0.67 -23.14
CA ARG A 93 9.98 -0.36 -24.22
C ARG A 93 10.59 -1.70 -23.81
N GLU A 94 11.34 -1.72 -22.72
CA GLU A 94 11.87 -2.92 -22.09
C GLU A 94 11.17 -3.16 -20.76
N PRO A 95 10.72 -4.39 -20.48
CA PRO A 95 10.22 -4.74 -19.16
C PRO A 95 11.35 -4.56 -18.16
N VAL A 96 11.28 -3.48 -17.37
CA VAL A 96 12.11 -3.35 -16.17
C VAL A 96 11.64 -4.43 -15.23
N VAL A 97 12.36 -5.57 -15.24
CA VAL A 97 12.25 -6.59 -14.21
C VAL A 97 12.81 -5.95 -12.96
N LEU A 98 11.93 -5.37 -12.16
CA LEU A 98 12.28 -4.95 -10.83
C LEU A 98 12.57 -6.23 -10.07
N ASP A 99 13.80 -6.40 -9.59
CA ASP A 99 14.12 -7.46 -8.65
C ASP A 99 13.37 -7.12 -7.36
N LEU A 100 12.19 -7.71 -7.21
CA LEU A 100 11.27 -7.43 -6.13
C LEU A 100 11.76 -8.19 -4.90
N ASP A 101 11.91 -7.47 -3.79
CA ASP A 101 12.20 -8.07 -2.49
C ASP A 101 11.20 -9.22 -2.21
N PRO A 102 11.62 -10.33 -1.58
CA PRO A 102 10.75 -11.50 -1.37
C PRO A 102 9.41 -11.18 -0.69
N ALA A 103 9.40 -10.21 0.23
CA ALA A 103 8.18 -9.72 0.87
C ALA A 103 7.20 -9.08 -0.15
N VAL A 104 7.72 -8.32 -1.11
CA VAL A 104 6.93 -7.70 -2.17
C VAL A 104 6.39 -8.75 -3.14
N GLN A 105 7.16 -9.80 -3.44
CA GLN A 105 6.69 -10.92 -4.24
C GLN A 105 5.54 -11.66 -3.54
N SER A 106 5.66 -11.92 -2.24
CA SER A 106 4.60 -12.51 -1.43
C SER A 106 3.33 -11.65 -1.46
N ASP A 107 3.45 -10.34 -1.26
CA ASP A 107 2.32 -9.41 -1.33
C ASP A 107 1.66 -9.40 -2.72
N MET A 108 2.47 -9.42 -3.80
CA MET A 108 1.98 -9.54 -5.18
C MET A 108 1.20 -10.84 -5.39
N HIS A 109 1.71 -11.96 -4.88
CA HIS A 109 1.01 -13.26 -4.95
C HIS A 109 -0.31 -13.23 -4.18
N GLN A 110 -0.32 -12.63 -2.98
CA GLN A 110 -1.51 -12.48 -2.17
C GLN A 110 -2.56 -11.61 -2.86
N LEU A 111 -2.18 -10.46 -3.41
CA LEU A 111 -3.08 -9.57 -4.15
C LEU A 111 -3.68 -10.26 -5.38
N ARG A 112 -2.86 -10.95 -6.18
CA ARG A 112 -3.35 -11.73 -7.33
C ARG A 112 -4.33 -12.83 -6.90
N ALA A 113 -4.10 -13.47 -5.75
CA ALA A 113 -5.03 -14.46 -5.21
C ALA A 113 -6.36 -13.81 -4.78
N GLN A 114 -6.32 -12.67 -4.09
CA GLN A 114 -7.51 -11.92 -3.69
C GLN A 114 -8.33 -11.47 -4.90
N LEU A 115 -7.69 -10.84 -5.90
CA LEU A 115 -8.37 -10.41 -7.13
C LEU A 115 -9.05 -11.56 -7.87
N ARG A 116 -8.41 -12.74 -7.94
CA ARG A 116 -9.01 -13.94 -8.53
C ARG A 116 -10.22 -14.44 -7.73
N ASN A 117 -10.18 -14.35 -6.41
CA ASN A 117 -11.29 -14.76 -5.55
C ASN A 117 -12.48 -13.77 -5.65
N ASP A 118 -12.21 -12.47 -5.73
CA ASP A 118 -13.26 -11.45 -5.90
C ASP A 118 -13.97 -11.60 -7.25
N LEU A 119 -13.22 -11.88 -8.32
CA LEU A 119 -13.77 -12.19 -9.64
C LEU A 119 -14.64 -13.46 -9.64
N ARG A 120 -14.35 -14.43 -8.77
CA ARG A 120 -15.15 -15.67 -8.63
C ARG A 120 -16.40 -15.48 -7.77
N ARG A 121 -16.39 -14.56 -6.80
CA ARG A 121 -17.55 -14.28 -5.95
C ARG A 121 -18.64 -13.47 -6.64
N ARG A 122 -18.27 -12.53 -7.53
CA ARG A 122 -19.23 -11.74 -8.33
C ARG A 122 -20.29 -12.59 -9.07
N PRO A 123 -19.91 -13.63 -9.83
CA PRO A 123 -20.90 -14.46 -10.53
C PRO A 123 -21.78 -15.29 -9.59
N ASP A 124 -21.30 -15.66 -8.40
CA ASP A 124 -22.10 -16.40 -7.41
C ASP A 124 -23.11 -15.48 -6.67
N GLU A 125 -22.77 -14.21 -6.45
CA GLU A 125 -23.67 -13.22 -5.86
C GLU A 125 -24.72 -12.70 -6.84
N GLU A 126 -24.38 -12.53 -8.12
CA GLU A 126 -25.35 -12.17 -9.18
C GLU A 126 -26.40 -13.28 -9.36
N ARG A 127 -25.99 -14.55 -9.41
CA ARG A 127 -26.92 -15.69 -9.49
C ARG A 127 -27.86 -15.80 -8.29
N ARG A 128 -27.36 -15.52 -7.08
CA ARG A 128 -28.19 -15.56 -5.85
C ARG A 128 -29.16 -14.39 -5.73
N LYS A 129 -28.90 -13.27 -6.40
CA LYS A 129 -29.84 -12.14 -6.50
C LYS A 129 -30.95 -12.45 -7.50
N GLU A 130 -30.60 -13.00 -8.67
CA GLU A 130 -31.60 -13.41 -9.68
C GLU A 130 -32.57 -14.49 -9.16
N GLU A 131 -32.12 -15.42 -8.32
CA GLU A 131 -32.99 -16.44 -7.69
C GLU A 131 -33.88 -15.92 -6.55
N ARG A 132 -33.62 -14.72 -6.02
CA ARG A 132 -34.43 -14.12 -4.93
C ARG A 132 -35.48 -13.15 -5.43
N ASP A 133 -35.31 -12.61 -6.63
CA ASP A 133 -36.20 -11.62 -7.25
C ASP A 133 -37.10 -12.24 -8.35
N GLY A 134 -37.03 -13.56 -8.58
CA GLY A 134 -37.89 -14.33 -9.50
C GLY A 134 -38.82 -15.29 -8.78
#